data_AF-A1BZT6-F1
#
_entry.id   AF-A1BZT6-F1
#
_cell.length_a   1.000
_cell.length_b   1.000
_cell.length_c   1.000
_cell.angle_alpha   90.00
_cell.angle_beta   90.00
_cell.angle_gamma   90.00
#
_symmetry.space_group_name_H-M   'P 1'
#
loop_
_entity.id
_entity.type
_entity.pdbx_description
1 polymer ?
#
loop_
_entity_poly.entity_id
_entity_poly.type
_entity_poly.pdbx_seq_one_letter_code
_entity_poly.pdbx_strand_id
1 'polypeptide(L)'
;MNEIATNNDMVDFFISYNHKDEEYAEWISWILEHAGHTTIIQAWDFKPGNNFAILMHQAASQSRHTLALLSDNYLGSQFTLPEWIAAFSDDPTGERQKLIPVRIEDIKLEGLLKSILYIDLVGLDQEQATTAILEGVQTKRKKPTTPPPFPGIIQKKTDVQDSIVEGGWYKQWIESRLKEIQFNGPYHQIKDGAKLVIHLVPIEAITSSKTYDIEELASLSLRPIYGTNKEPQINKYGFCIYSKFQTNNLPHSYVQIHRDGTIEALDTGLLDGLDKYIPGVAFEQKIIMAIENYSKNALEMLEIKLPYVINITLIDVKEHYISLDPKKPIGKITDDALQLPPVIINSWETNIGRALKPSFDYLWNNCGSVRSPNYDKDGNFKKDSYIY
;
A
#
# COMPACT_ATOMS: atom_id res chain seq x y z
N MET A 1 -6.10 24.14 65.76
CA MET A 1 -4.88 23.30 65.85
C MET A 1 -5.36 21.86 65.79
N ASN A 2 -5.15 21.20 64.66
CA ASN A 2 -5.12 19.73 64.50
C ASN A 2 -4.02 19.54 63.43
N GLU A 3 -2.79 19.47 63.93
CA GLU A 3 -1.96 18.25 63.90
C GLU A 3 -1.47 17.93 62.48
N ILE A 4 -0.25 18.41 62.23
CA ILE A 4 0.61 17.98 61.14
C ILE A 4 1.01 16.53 61.47
N ALA A 5 0.39 15.57 60.78
CA ALA A 5 0.85 14.19 60.82
C ALA A 5 2.20 14.10 60.09
N THR A 6 3.27 13.74 60.81
CA THR A 6 4.59 13.51 60.24
C THR A 6 4.80 12.02 59.91
N ASN A 7 5.18 11.79 58.65
CA ASN A 7 5.69 10.58 57.98
C ASN A 7 4.69 9.52 57.48
N ASN A 8 4.32 9.65 56.19
CA ASN A 8 4.35 8.62 55.12
C ASN A 8 3.08 8.46 54.25
N ASP A 9 2.12 9.39 54.29
CA ASP A 9 1.02 9.38 53.31
C ASP A 9 1.36 10.35 52.17
N MET A 10 1.99 9.82 51.11
CA MET A 10 2.10 10.55 49.84
C MET A 10 0.70 10.90 49.35
N VAL A 11 0.53 12.14 48.89
CA VAL A 11 -0.72 12.58 48.24
C VAL A 11 -0.93 11.77 46.97
N ASP A 12 -2.16 11.43 46.61
CA ASP A 12 -2.40 10.61 45.42
C ASP A 12 -2.01 11.34 44.13
N PHE A 13 -2.46 12.61 44.00
CA PHE A 13 -2.30 13.38 42.76
C PHE A 13 -1.80 14.80 43.00
N PHE A 14 -0.73 15.18 42.31
CA PHE A 14 -0.40 16.59 42.07
C PHE A 14 -0.97 17.01 40.71
N ILE A 15 -1.74 18.10 40.66
CA ILE A 15 -2.32 18.60 39.41
C ILE A 15 -1.47 19.77 38.89
N SER A 16 -0.74 19.50 37.82
CA SER A 16 0.11 20.44 37.10
C SER A 16 -0.66 21.01 35.92
N TYR A 17 -0.87 22.33 35.92
CA TYR A 17 -1.66 23.04 34.92
C TYR A 17 -1.09 24.45 34.67
N ASN A 18 -1.55 25.10 33.61
CA ASN A 18 -1.27 26.52 33.38
C ASN A 18 -2.36 27.37 34.01
N HIS A 19 -2.05 28.55 34.58
CA HIS A 19 -3.04 29.45 35.21
C HIS A 19 -4.30 29.75 34.35
N LYS A 20 -4.22 29.69 33.02
CA LYS A 20 -5.38 29.88 32.14
C LYS A 20 -6.36 28.70 32.13
N ASP A 21 -5.91 27.55 32.61
CA ASP A 21 -6.66 26.30 32.64
C ASP A 21 -7.09 25.95 34.08
N GLU A 22 -7.08 26.94 34.99
CA GLU A 22 -7.37 26.77 36.42
C GLU A 22 -8.74 26.15 36.69
N GLU A 23 -9.76 26.56 35.94
CA GLU A 23 -11.12 26.04 36.09
C GLU A 23 -11.18 24.51 35.89
N TYR A 24 -10.42 23.98 34.91
CA TYR A 24 -10.31 22.53 34.69
C TYR A 24 -9.55 21.84 35.82
N ALA A 25 -8.48 22.47 36.32
CA ALA A 25 -7.69 21.93 37.41
C ALA A 25 -8.50 21.83 38.69
N GLU A 26 -9.21 22.88 39.09
CA GLU A 26 -10.10 22.88 40.25
C GLU A 26 -11.21 21.84 40.11
N TRP A 27 -11.84 21.74 38.93
CA TRP A 27 -12.90 20.78 38.67
C TRP A 27 -12.40 19.32 38.77
N ILE A 28 -11.25 19.00 38.17
CA ILE A 28 -10.63 17.67 38.25
C ILE A 28 -10.25 17.35 39.70
N SER A 29 -9.59 18.28 40.40
CA SER A 29 -9.23 18.12 41.81
C SER A 29 -10.46 17.79 42.65
N TRP A 30 -11.56 18.52 42.45
CA TRP A 30 -12.79 18.31 43.22
C TRP A 30 -13.38 16.91 42.99
N ILE A 31 -13.41 16.45 41.74
CA ILE A 31 -13.90 15.10 41.40
C ILE A 31 -13.05 14.02 42.09
N LEU A 32 -11.73 14.18 42.06
CA LEU A 32 -10.80 13.22 42.66
C LEU A 32 -10.97 13.18 44.19
N GLU A 33 -11.05 14.33 44.85
CA GLU A 33 -11.29 14.40 46.28
C GLU A 33 -12.66 13.84 46.68
N HIS A 34 -13.70 14.11 45.89
CA HIS A 34 -15.04 13.56 46.11
C HIS A 34 -15.07 12.03 45.96
N ALA A 35 -14.19 11.46 45.12
CA ALA A 35 -13.99 10.02 44.98
C ALA A 35 -13.08 9.41 46.07
N GLY A 36 -12.58 10.22 47.01
CA GLY A 36 -11.78 9.79 48.15
C GLY A 36 -10.26 9.78 47.91
N HIS A 37 -9.78 10.41 46.84
CA HIS A 37 -8.36 10.64 46.62
C HIS A 37 -7.88 11.92 47.31
N THR A 38 -6.58 12.04 47.52
CA THR A 38 -5.94 13.28 48.00
C THR A 38 -5.30 14.03 46.84
N THR A 39 -5.47 15.36 46.79
CA THR A 39 -4.89 16.19 45.74
C THR A 39 -4.04 17.33 46.30
N ILE A 40 -3.05 17.77 45.52
CA ILE A 40 -2.38 19.07 45.68
C ILE A 40 -2.58 19.86 44.39
N ILE A 41 -3.04 21.10 44.51
CA ILE A 41 -3.24 22.04 43.41
C ILE A 41 -2.79 23.44 43.81
N GLN A 42 -2.12 24.14 42.90
CA GLN A 42 -1.64 25.51 43.12
C GLN A 42 -2.75 26.44 43.63
N ALA A 43 -3.95 26.42 43.04
CA ALA A 43 -5.07 27.30 43.38
C ALA A 43 -5.50 27.20 44.85
N TRP A 44 -5.38 26.02 45.48
CA TRP A 44 -5.90 25.77 46.82
C TRP A 44 -4.82 25.79 47.89
N ASP A 45 -3.60 25.34 47.55
CA ASP A 45 -2.56 25.06 48.53
C ASP A 45 -1.48 26.14 48.63
N PHE A 46 -1.29 26.96 47.57
CA PHE A 46 -0.18 27.91 47.50
C PHE A 46 -0.63 29.29 48.00
N LYS A 47 0.13 29.89 48.92
CA LYS A 47 -0.24 31.15 49.59
C LYS A 47 0.76 32.27 49.31
N PRO A 48 0.34 33.54 49.35
CA PRO A 48 1.25 34.68 49.28
C PRO A 48 2.39 34.57 50.30
N GLY A 49 3.63 34.76 49.83
CA GLY A 49 4.84 34.59 50.64
C GLY A 49 5.50 33.21 50.54
N ASN A 50 4.87 32.24 49.86
CA ASN A 50 5.54 30.99 49.50
C ASN A 50 6.49 31.16 48.30
N ASN A 51 7.52 30.32 48.24
CA ASN A 51 8.37 30.23 47.05
C ASN A 51 7.76 29.22 46.07
N PHE A 52 7.25 29.73 44.96
CA PHE A 52 6.54 28.96 43.95
C PHE A 52 7.33 27.73 43.45
N ALA A 53 8.59 27.91 43.06
CA ALA A 53 9.42 26.84 42.52
C ALA A 53 9.67 25.73 43.55
N ILE A 54 9.80 26.09 44.83
CA ILE A 54 9.98 25.12 45.92
C ILE A 54 8.69 24.31 46.11
N LEU A 55 7.53 24.97 46.14
CA LEU A 55 6.25 24.27 46.33
C LEU A 55 5.90 23.35 45.16
N MET A 56 6.18 23.75 43.91
CA MET A 56 5.99 22.90 42.74
C MET A 56 6.84 21.62 42.82
N HIS A 57 8.12 21.76 43.18
CA HIS A 57 9.02 20.61 43.36
C HIS A 57 8.56 19.70 44.53
N GLN A 58 8.12 20.30 45.64
CA GLN A 58 7.58 19.55 46.77
C GLN A 58 6.30 18.80 46.39
N ALA A 59 5.37 19.45 45.69
CA ALA A 59 4.12 18.83 45.27
C ALA A 59 4.36 17.64 44.33
N ALA A 60 5.26 17.78 43.34
CA ALA A 60 5.62 16.70 42.43
C ALA A 60 6.33 15.53 43.14
N SER A 61 7.22 15.82 44.11
CA SER A 61 7.97 14.79 44.84
C SER A 61 7.15 14.08 45.92
N GLN A 62 6.20 14.78 46.54
CA GLN A 62 5.34 14.25 47.62
C GLN A 62 4.05 13.59 47.11
N SER A 63 3.75 13.71 45.81
CA SER A 63 2.57 13.07 45.22
C SER A 63 2.93 11.75 44.56
N ARG A 64 2.05 10.77 44.59
CA ARG A 64 2.24 9.46 43.95
C ARG A 64 2.27 9.61 42.44
N HIS A 65 1.35 10.41 41.90
CA HIS A 65 1.20 10.68 40.48
C HIS A 65 1.10 12.18 40.22
N THR A 66 1.62 12.63 39.08
CA THR A 66 1.46 14.00 38.57
C THR A 66 0.49 13.98 37.40
N LEU A 67 -0.65 14.65 37.53
CA LEU A 67 -1.60 14.90 36.44
C LEU A 67 -1.17 16.16 35.69
N ALA A 68 -0.73 16.02 34.45
CA ALA A 68 -0.37 17.15 33.61
C ALA A 68 -1.53 17.52 32.68
N LEU A 69 -2.15 18.69 32.89
CA LEU A 69 -3.24 19.15 32.05
C LEU A 69 -2.69 19.76 30.76
N LEU A 70 -2.81 19.01 29.67
CA LEU A 70 -2.26 19.36 28.37
C LEU A 70 -3.22 20.28 27.61
N SER A 71 -2.76 21.52 27.42
CA SER A 71 -3.34 22.60 26.62
C SER A 71 -2.23 23.29 25.81
N ASP A 72 -2.58 24.14 24.85
CA ASP A 72 -1.59 24.98 24.15
C ASP A 72 -0.90 25.94 25.14
N ASN A 73 -1.64 26.41 26.15
CA ASN A 73 -1.09 27.24 27.22
C ASN A 73 -0.06 26.47 28.06
N TYR A 74 -0.30 25.19 28.34
CA TYR A 74 0.59 24.34 29.11
C TYR A 74 1.86 23.98 28.35
N LEU A 75 1.75 23.65 27.05
CA LEU A 75 2.91 23.30 26.22
C LEU A 75 3.75 24.52 25.84
N GLY A 76 3.13 25.70 25.69
CA GLY A 76 3.81 26.94 25.34
C GLY A 76 4.50 27.66 26.52
N SER A 77 4.26 27.24 27.76
CA SER A 77 4.79 27.90 28.96
C SER A 77 6.16 27.34 29.36
N GLN A 78 7.16 28.22 29.49
CA GLN A 78 8.50 27.86 29.97
C GLN A 78 8.51 27.37 31.43
N PHE A 79 7.46 27.69 32.21
CA PHE A 79 7.40 27.41 33.64
C PHE A 79 6.74 26.07 33.99
N THR A 80 6.06 25.40 33.07
CA THR A 80 5.36 24.12 33.29
C THR A 80 6.10 22.91 32.71
N LEU A 81 7.17 23.17 31.94
CA LEU A 81 8.04 22.14 31.36
C LEU A 81 8.80 21.33 32.43
N PRO A 82 9.40 21.94 33.47
CA PRO A 82 10.24 21.20 34.42
C PRO A 82 9.51 20.08 35.17
N GLU A 83 8.21 20.23 35.45
CA GLU A 83 7.48 19.38 36.38
C GLU A 83 7.04 18.06 35.77
N TRP A 84 6.48 18.08 34.55
CA TRP A 84 6.20 16.83 33.85
C TRP A 84 7.49 16.18 33.35
N ILE A 85 8.53 16.96 33.00
CA ILE A 85 9.86 16.40 32.65
C ILE A 85 10.49 15.70 33.85
N ALA A 86 10.34 16.23 35.07
CA ALA A 86 10.83 15.58 36.28
C ALA A 86 10.08 14.25 36.54
N ALA A 87 8.74 14.28 36.49
CA ALA A 87 7.93 13.07 36.65
C ALA A 87 8.25 12.01 35.58
N PHE A 88 8.46 12.43 34.33
CA PHE A 88 8.88 11.57 33.24
C PHE A 88 10.31 11.04 33.42
N SER A 89 11.24 11.86 33.89
CA SER A 89 12.64 11.45 34.10
C SER A 89 12.77 10.44 35.22
N ASP A 90 11.95 10.55 36.27
CA ASP A 90 11.92 9.60 37.37
C ASP A 90 11.33 8.24 36.95
N ASP A 91 10.32 8.24 36.06
CA ASP A 91 9.65 7.04 35.55
C ASP A 91 9.55 7.03 34.00
N PRO A 92 10.68 6.88 33.27
CA PRO A 92 10.69 7.01 31.81
C PRO A 92 9.89 5.93 31.08
N THR A 93 9.69 4.78 31.71
CA THR A 93 8.91 3.66 31.18
C THR A 93 7.42 3.80 31.47
N GLY A 94 7.04 4.65 32.43
CA GLY A 94 5.66 4.83 32.86
C GLY A 94 5.08 3.66 33.68
N GLU A 95 5.91 2.71 34.14
CA GLU A 95 5.46 1.53 34.88
C GLU A 95 4.82 1.89 36.23
N ARG A 96 5.27 2.99 36.84
CA ARG A 96 4.70 3.51 38.10
C ARG A 96 3.64 4.57 37.83
N GLN A 97 3.38 4.89 36.57
CA GLN A 97 2.45 5.92 36.12
C GLN A 97 2.73 7.26 36.83
N LYS A 98 4.01 7.60 37.00
CA LYS A 98 4.39 8.83 37.73
C LYS A 98 3.85 10.09 37.07
N LEU A 99 3.76 10.07 35.74
CA LEU A 99 3.13 11.10 34.93
C LEU A 99 1.86 10.54 34.29
N ILE A 100 0.72 11.21 34.51
CA ILE A 100 -0.56 10.92 33.89
C ILE A 100 -1.00 12.17 33.11
N PRO A 101 -0.77 12.23 31.80
CA PRO A 101 -1.22 13.38 31.04
C PRO A 101 -2.75 13.36 30.84
N VAL A 102 -3.36 14.53 30.90
CA VAL A 102 -4.80 14.74 30.70
C VAL A 102 -4.98 15.81 29.63
N ARG A 103 -5.51 15.42 28.47
CA ARG A 103 -5.74 16.34 27.34
C ARG A 103 -7.07 17.06 27.55
N ILE A 104 -6.98 18.37 27.78
CA ILE A 104 -8.13 19.25 28.04
C ILE A 104 -8.48 20.15 26.85
N GLU A 105 -7.60 20.21 25.85
CA GLU A 105 -7.77 21.01 24.63
C GLU A 105 -7.39 20.16 23.40
N ASP A 106 -8.03 20.42 22.25
CA ASP A 106 -7.79 19.71 20.99
C ASP A 106 -6.45 20.12 20.35
N ILE A 107 -5.36 19.74 21.01
CA ILE A 107 -3.99 20.05 20.60
C ILE A 107 -3.28 18.81 20.06
N LYS A 108 -2.33 19.01 19.15
CA LYS A 108 -1.50 17.93 18.63
C LYS A 108 -0.30 17.70 19.54
N LEU A 109 -0.23 16.54 20.18
CA LEU A 109 0.90 16.16 21.02
C LEU A 109 2.12 15.78 20.17
N GLU A 110 3.26 16.39 20.46
CA GLU A 110 4.54 16.14 19.79
C GLU A 110 5.61 15.67 20.78
N GLY A 111 6.73 15.15 20.26
CA GLY A 111 7.85 14.68 21.09
C GLY A 111 7.50 13.51 22.01
N LEU A 112 8.01 13.54 23.24
CA LEU A 112 7.91 12.45 24.23
C LEU A 112 6.48 12.20 24.72
N LEU A 113 5.63 13.24 24.75
CA LEU A 113 4.24 13.11 25.17
C LEU A 113 3.41 12.26 24.19
N LYS A 114 3.80 12.18 22.92
CA LYS A 114 3.11 11.35 21.90
C LYS A 114 3.13 9.85 22.25
N SER A 115 4.15 9.38 22.95
CA SER A 115 4.30 7.97 23.34
C SER A 115 3.65 7.61 24.68
N ILE A 116 3.17 8.59 25.44
CA ILE A 116 2.57 8.39 26.76
C ILE A 116 1.05 8.32 26.59
N LEU A 117 0.41 7.30 27.17
CA LEU A 117 -1.05 7.22 27.21
C LEU A 117 -1.60 8.34 28.09
N TYR A 118 -2.62 9.04 27.59
CA TYR A 118 -3.26 10.17 28.27
C TYR A 118 -4.76 9.93 28.45
N ILE A 119 -5.37 10.65 29.38
CA ILE A 119 -6.81 10.77 29.52
C ILE A 119 -7.27 11.84 28.54
N ASP A 120 -8.17 11.54 27.61
CA ASP A 120 -8.68 12.52 26.64
C ASP A 120 -10.07 13.00 27.05
N LEU A 121 -10.20 14.31 27.32
CA LEU A 121 -11.47 14.95 27.65
C LEU A 121 -12.08 15.70 26.47
N VAL A 122 -11.39 15.78 25.33
CA VAL A 122 -11.84 16.56 24.18
C VAL A 122 -13.12 15.96 23.59
N GLY A 123 -14.16 16.79 23.49
CA GLY A 123 -15.45 16.39 22.93
C GLY A 123 -16.35 15.58 23.88
N LEU A 124 -15.96 15.40 25.14
CA LEU A 124 -16.78 14.75 26.16
C LEU A 124 -17.69 15.77 26.87
N ASP A 125 -18.89 15.32 27.26
CA ASP A 125 -19.72 16.05 28.21
C ASP A 125 -19.21 15.87 29.66
N GLN A 126 -19.83 16.58 30.62
CA GLN A 126 -19.41 16.55 32.02
C GLN A 126 -19.48 15.15 32.65
N GLU A 127 -20.50 14.35 32.34
CA GLU A 127 -20.67 13.02 32.91
C GLU A 127 -19.59 12.07 32.36
N GLN A 128 -19.41 12.09 31.04
CA GLN A 128 -18.38 11.33 30.34
C GLN A 128 -16.97 11.70 30.80
N ALA A 129 -16.67 12.99 30.94
CA ALA A 129 -15.38 13.47 31.40
C ALA A 129 -15.10 13.06 32.85
N THR A 130 -16.12 13.11 33.72
CA THR A 130 -16.01 12.62 35.11
C THR A 130 -15.65 11.14 35.15
N THR A 131 -16.34 10.30 34.35
CA THR A 131 -16.01 8.87 34.23
C THR A 131 -14.60 8.66 33.69
N ALA A 132 -14.21 9.38 32.64
CA ALA A 132 -12.89 9.25 32.01
C ALA A 132 -11.75 9.57 32.99
N ILE A 133 -11.91 10.60 33.83
CA ILE A 133 -10.94 10.95 34.88
C ILE A 133 -10.86 9.82 35.92
N LEU A 134 -11.99 9.42 36.51
CA LEU A 134 -12.01 8.42 37.58
C LEU A 134 -11.50 7.04 37.13
N GLU A 135 -11.73 6.64 35.89
CA GLU A 135 -11.18 5.41 35.32
C GLU A 135 -9.73 5.56 34.85
N GLY A 136 -9.34 6.77 34.42
CA GLY A 136 -8.01 7.07 33.92
C GLY A 136 -6.95 7.10 35.02
N VAL A 137 -7.31 7.58 36.21
CA VAL A 137 -6.41 7.64 37.37
C VAL A 137 -6.27 6.31 38.13
N GLN A 138 -7.11 5.31 37.81
CA GLN A 138 -7.00 4.00 38.42
C GLN A 138 -5.77 3.25 37.91
N THR A 139 -4.79 3.07 38.80
CA THR A 139 -3.57 2.28 38.56
C THR A 139 -3.80 0.77 38.62
N LYS A 140 -4.97 0.34 39.12
CA LYS A 140 -5.35 -1.07 39.15
C LYS A 140 -5.72 -1.56 37.77
N ARG A 141 -5.52 -2.86 37.54
CA ARG A 141 -5.86 -3.52 36.27
C ARG A 141 -7.32 -3.30 35.90
N LYS A 142 -7.59 -2.70 34.73
CA LYS A 142 -8.93 -2.49 34.13
C LYS A 142 -9.64 -3.80 33.69
N LYS A 143 -9.30 -4.96 34.28
CA LYS A 143 -9.87 -6.24 33.88
C LYS A 143 -11.30 -6.36 34.44
N PRO A 144 -12.32 -6.63 33.60
CA PRO A 144 -13.67 -6.89 34.07
C PRO A 144 -13.73 -8.08 35.05
N THR A 145 -14.61 -7.99 36.05
CA THR A 145 -14.85 -9.06 37.04
C THR A 145 -15.52 -10.29 36.43
N THR A 146 -16.27 -10.10 35.35
CA THR A 146 -16.86 -11.17 34.54
C THR A 146 -16.15 -11.29 33.19
N PRO A 147 -16.05 -12.49 32.60
CA PRO A 147 -15.52 -12.64 31.25
C PRO A 147 -16.30 -11.76 30.27
N PRO A 148 -15.63 -10.92 29.45
CA PRO A 148 -16.33 -10.24 28.36
C PRO A 148 -16.89 -11.30 27.40
N PRO A 149 -18.07 -11.07 26.82
CA PRO A 149 -18.60 -11.98 25.81
C PRO A 149 -17.60 -12.09 24.65
N PHE A 150 -17.47 -13.29 24.08
CA PHE A 150 -16.68 -13.50 22.88
C PHE A 150 -17.24 -12.57 21.77
N PRO A 151 -16.42 -11.68 21.16
CA PRO A 151 -16.89 -10.63 20.25
C PRO A 151 -17.42 -11.15 18.89
N GLY A 152 -17.77 -12.44 18.79
CA GLY A 152 -18.08 -13.15 17.56
C GLY A 152 -16.88 -13.90 17.01
N ILE A 153 -17.10 -14.71 15.96
CA ILE A 153 -16.05 -15.48 15.28
C ILE A 153 -14.89 -14.55 14.97
N ILE A 154 -13.72 -14.81 15.58
CA ILE A 154 -12.46 -14.20 15.18
C ILE A 154 -12.19 -14.72 13.77
N GLN A 155 -12.57 -13.93 12.76
CA GLN A 155 -12.21 -14.25 11.39
C GLN A 155 -10.69 -14.42 11.36
N LYS A 156 -10.25 -15.52 10.74
CA LYS A 156 -8.83 -15.75 10.51
C LYS A 156 -8.29 -14.48 9.84
N LYS A 157 -7.34 -13.80 10.48
CA LYS A 157 -6.53 -12.79 9.79
C LYS A 157 -5.78 -13.55 8.70
N THR A 158 -6.38 -13.62 7.51
CA THR A 158 -5.61 -13.63 6.27
C THR A 158 -4.84 -12.33 6.29
N ASP A 159 -3.53 -12.38 6.08
CA ASP A 159 -2.65 -11.21 6.09
C ASP A 159 -3.31 -10.02 5.36
N VAL A 160 -3.72 -9.00 6.11
CA VAL A 160 -4.13 -7.72 5.52
C VAL A 160 -2.86 -6.88 5.45
N GLN A 161 -2.08 -7.17 4.41
CA GLN A 161 -1.34 -6.15 3.68
C GLN A 161 -1.47 -6.46 2.20
N ASP A 162 -2.70 -6.58 1.74
CA ASP A 162 -3.09 -6.33 0.36
C ASP A 162 -4.59 -6.05 0.40
N SER A 163 -4.94 -4.78 0.23
CA SER A 163 -6.20 -4.51 -0.45
C SER A 163 -6.02 -5.09 -1.85
N ILE A 164 -6.38 -6.36 -2.00
CA ILE A 164 -6.67 -6.94 -3.30
C ILE A 164 -7.79 -6.06 -3.84
N VAL A 165 -7.41 -5.10 -4.70
CA VAL A 165 -8.29 -4.63 -5.75
C VAL A 165 -8.71 -5.89 -6.47
N GLU A 166 -9.93 -6.37 -6.22
CA GLU A 166 -10.49 -7.56 -6.85
C GLU A 166 -10.14 -7.57 -8.35
N GLY A 167 -9.15 -8.38 -8.72
CA GLY A 167 -8.71 -8.74 -10.07
C GLY A 167 -8.86 -7.67 -11.15
N GLY A 168 -8.54 -6.40 -10.86
CA GLY A 168 -8.98 -5.32 -11.73
C GLY A 168 -8.20 -4.01 -11.70
N TRP A 169 -7.13 -3.88 -10.90
CA TRP A 169 -6.33 -2.64 -10.84
C TRP A 169 -5.83 -2.19 -12.21
N TYR A 170 -5.58 -3.16 -13.09
CA TYR A 170 -5.10 -2.96 -14.45
C TYR A 170 -6.21 -2.59 -15.45
N LYS A 171 -7.48 -2.84 -15.16
CA LYS A 171 -8.57 -2.77 -16.17
C LYS A 171 -8.67 -1.38 -16.79
N GLN A 172 -8.78 -0.35 -15.96
CA GLN A 172 -8.90 1.04 -16.43
C GLN A 172 -7.67 1.47 -17.24
N TRP A 173 -6.48 1.08 -16.77
CA TRP A 173 -5.23 1.37 -17.47
C TRP A 173 -5.24 0.72 -18.86
N ILE A 174 -5.56 -0.58 -18.95
CA ILE A 174 -5.59 -1.32 -20.22
C ILE A 174 -6.66 -0.77 -21.17
N GLU A 175 -7.87 -0.48 -20.69
CA GLU A 175 -8.94 0.07 -21.51
C GLU A 175 -8.59 1.43 -22.11
N SER A 176 -7.99 2.32 -21.30
CA SER A 176 -7.48 3.61 -21.79
C SER A 176 -6.39 3.39 -22.83
N ARG A 177 -5.49 2.44 -22.55
CA ARG A 177 -4.33 2.15 -23.37
C ARG A 177 -4.66 1.57 -24.73
N LEU A 178 -5.61 0.63 -24.79
CA LEU A 178 -6.08 0.02 -26.03
C LEU A 178 -6.77 1.04 -26.94
N LYS A 179 -7.54 1.99 -26.38
CA LYS A 179 -8.12 3.10 -27.15
C LYS A 179 -7.01 3.92 -27.82
N GLU A 180 -5.97 4.31 -27.08
CA GLU A 180 -4.85 5.07 -27.67
C GLU A 180 -4.14 4.31 -28.80
N ILE A 181 -3.93 3.00 -28.65
CA ILE A 181 -3.30 2.15 -29.68
C ILE A 181 -4.13 2.15 -30.97
N GLN A 182 -5.45 2.01 -30.88
CA GLN A 182 -6.34 1.98 -32.04
C GLN A 182 -6.33 3.28 -32.85
N PHE A 183 -6.11 4.44 -32.21
CA PHE A 183 -6.27 5.72 -32.89
C PHE A 183 -5.03 6.22 -33.63
N ASN A 184 -3.80 5.81 -33.30
CA ASN A 184 -2.57 6.14 -34.08
C ASN A 184 -1.26 5.51 -33.56
N GLY A 185 -1.28 4.66 -32.52
CA GLY A 185 -0.06 4.19 -31.90
C GLY A 185 0.61 5.30 -31.05
N PRO A 186 0.48 5.27 -29.72
CA PRO A 186 0.83 6.39 -28.83
C PRO A 186 2.34 6.67 -28.66
N TYR A 187 3.22 5.80 -29.18
CA TYR A 187 4.67 6.03 -29.20
C TYR A 187 5.23 6.11 -30.61
N HIS A 188 4.68 5.30 -31.51
CA HIS A 188 5.04 5.22 -32.92
C HIS A 188 3.77 4.98 -33.73
N GLN A 189 3.70 5.56 -34.94
CA GLN A 189 2.83 5.00 -35.97
C GLN A 189 3.30 3.59 -36.30
N ILE A 190 2.38 2.64 -36.35
CA ILE A 190 2.69 1.22 -36.57
C ILE A 190 2.08 0.77 -37.87
N LYS A 191 2.69 -0.23 -38.50
CA LYS A 191 2.12 -0.88 -39.68
C LYS A 191 0.64 -1.21 -39.44
N ASP A 192 -0.22 -0.80 -40.37
CA ASP A 192 -1.64 -1.14 -40.35
C ASP A 192 -1.86 -2.65 -40.43
N GLY A 193 -2.99 -3.10 -39.87
CA GLY A 193 -3.37 -4.51 -39.80
C GLY A 193 -3.49 -5.04 -38.37
N ALA A 194 -3.57 -6.37 -38.25
CA ALA A 194 -3.76 -7.07 -36.99
C ALA A 194 -2.59 -6.85 -36.02
N LYS A 195 -2.91 -6.66 -34.73
CA LYS A 195 -1.94 -6.35 -33.67
C LYS A 195 -2.10 -7.29 -32.49
N LEU A 196 -1.00 -7.85 -32.02
CA LEU A 196 -0.84 -8.49 -30.72
C LEU A 196 -0.33 -7.43 -29.74
N VAL A 197 -1.04 -7.24 -28.64
CA VAL A 197 -0.65 -6.34 -27.54
C VAL A 197 -0.53 -7.14 -26.26
N ILE A 198 0.58 -6.97 -25.55
CA ILE A 198 0.85 -7.58 -24.25
C ILE A 198 1.11 -6.46 -23.24
N HIS A 199 0.38 -6.49 -22.14
CA HIS A 199 0.57 -5.57 -21.01
C HIS A 199 0.99 -6.36 -19.78
N LEU A 200 2.09 -5.95 -19.16
CA LEU A 200 2.44 -6.36 -17.82
C LEU A 200 2.26 -5.15 -16.90
N VAL A 201 1.26 -5.20 -16.02
CA VAL A 201 0.89 -4.07 -15.15
C VAL A 201 1.11 -4.48 -13.69
N PRO A 202 2.23 -4.05 -13.07
CA PRO A 202 2.44 -4.20 -11.63
C PRO A 202 1.33 -3.52 -10.84
N ILE A 203 0.94 -4.09 -9.69
CA ILE A 203 0.02 -3.41 -8.78
C ILE A 203 0.63 -2.10 -8.28
N GLU A 204 1.95 -2.08 -8.06
CA GLU A 204 2.70 -0.91 -7.58
C GLU A 204 2.63 0.25 -8.57
N ALA A 205 2.53 -0.01 -9.88
CA ALA A 205 2.39 1.04 -10.89
C ALA A 205 1.10 1.86 -10.71
N ILE A 206 0.09 1.30 -10.02
CA ILE A 206 -1.20 1.95 -9.76
C ILE A 206 -1.31 2.43 -8.32
N THR A 207 -0.72 1.70 -7.36
CA THR A 207 -0.87 1.96 -5.92
C THR A 207 0.24 2.83 -5.33
N SER A 208 1.33 3.05 -6.08
CA SER A 208 2.49 3.83 -5.64
C SER A 208 2.73 5.02 -6.58
N SER A 209 3.45 6.02 -6.06
CA SER A 209 4.00 7.13 -6.86
C SER A 209 5.45 6.88 -7.27
N LYS A 210 5.95 5.63 -7.15
CA LYS A 210 7.33 5.26 -7.51
C LYS A 210 7.53 5.46 -9.02
N THR A 211 8.61 6.14 -9.36
CA THR A 211 9.05 6.27 -10.75
C THR A 211 10.51 5.90 -10.89
N TYR A 212 10.86 5.20 -11.96
CA TYR A 212 12.20 4.75 -12.30
C TYR A 212 12.94 5.78 -13.15
N ASP A 213 14.25 5.87 -12.93
CA ASP A 213 15.12 6.76 -13.71
C ASP A 213 15.28 6.26 -15.15
N ILE A 214 15.47 7.18 -16.10
CA ILE A 214 15.54 6.79 -17.51
C ILE A 214 16.80 5.99 -17.85
N GLU A 215 17.92 6.22 -17.16
CA GLU A 215 19.16 5.47 -17.34
C GLU A 215 19.00 4.03 -16.84
N GLU A 216 18.32 3.86 -15.70
CA GLU A 216 17.94 2.56 -15.16
C GLU A 216 17.07 1.79 -16.16
N LEU A 217 16.01 2.43 -16.68
CA LEU A 217 15.13 1.82 -17.69
C LEU A 217 15.87 1.48 -19.00
N ALA A 218 16.80 2.33 -19.44
CA ALA A 218 17.58 2.11 -20.65
C ALA A 218 18.62 0.99 -20.53
N SER A 219 19.00 0.63 -19.30
CA SER A 219 19.91 -0.50 -19.02
C SER A 219 19.25 -1.87 -19.15
N LEU A 220 17.90 -1.92 -19.16
CA LEU A 220 17.14 -3.16 -19.23
C LEU A 220 17.28 -3.86 -20.58
N SER A 221 17.45 -5.18 -20.55
CA SER A 221 17.63 -6.01 -21.76
C SER A 221 16.31 -6.39 -22.44
N LEU A 222 15.40 -5.43 -22.61
CA LEU A 222 14.11 -5.64 -23.26
C LEU A 222 14.27 -5.91 -24.78
N ARG A 223 13.32 -6.65 -25.35
CA ARG A 223 13.29 -6.92 -26.80
C ARG A 223 11.86 -6.92 -27.35
N PRO A 224 11.64 -6.37 -28.56
CA PRO A 224 10.41 -6.61 -29.32
C PRO A 224 10.18 -8.11 -29.53
N ILE A 225 8.92 -8.54 -29.60
CA ILE A 225 8.54 -9.96 -29.72
C ILE A 225 9.03 -10.54 -31.05
N TYR A 226 8.98 -9.71 -32.10
CA TYR A 226 9.41 -10.07 -33.44
C TYR A 226 10.36 -9.00 -34.01
N GLY A 227 11.38 -9.45 -34.74
CA GLY A 227 12.35 -8.58 -35.40
C GLY A 227 13.81 -8.78 -34.95
N THR A 228 14.74 -8.49 -35.86
CA THR A 228 16.19 -8.65 -35.63
C THR A 228 16.87 -7.35 -35.24
N ASN A 229 16.35 -6.22 -35.72
CA ASN A 229 16.90 -4.89 -35.48
C ASN A 229 16.29 -4.29 -34.22
N LYS A 230 17.09 -3.54 -33.47
CA LYS A 230 16.68 -2.87 -32.23
C LYS A 230 17.05 -1.40 -32.32
N GLU A 231 16.05 -0.55 -32.40
CA GLU A 231 16.22 0.90 -32.37
C GLU A 231 15.71 1.40 -31.02
N PRO A 232 16.61 1.78 -30.09
CA PRO A 232 16.20 2.34 -28.81
C PRO A 232 15.73 3.78 -28.96
N GLN A 233 14.75 4.18 -28.16
CA GLN A 233 14.23 5.54 -28.10
C GLN A 233 13.73 5.88 -26.69
N ILE A 234 14.11 7.06 -26.22
CA ILE A 234 13.52 7.67 -25.01
C ILE A 234 12.31 8.49 -25.44
N ASN A 235 11.20 8.38 -24.70
CA ASN A 235 10.03 9.21 -24.88
C ASN A 235 9.49 9.72 -23.53
N LYS A 236 8.44 10.54 -23.56
CA LYS A 236 7.88 11.14 -22.34
C LYS A 236 7.37 10.12 -21.31
N TYR A 237 7.11 8.88 -21.74
CA TYR A 237 6.57 7.81 -20.89
C TYR A 237 7.65 6.90 -20.31
N GLY A 238 8.85 6.85 -20.89
CA GLY A 238 9.95 5.98 -20.46
C GLY A 238 10.88 5.60 -21.61
N PHE A 239 11.22 4.32 -21.70
CA PHE A 239 12.16 3.79 -22.69
C PHE A 239 11.47 2.78 -23.61
N CYS A 240 11.70 2.92 -24.91
CA CYS A 240 11.11 2.12 -25.98
C CYS A 240 12.22 1.46 -26.81
N ILE A 241 12.01 0.22 -27.22
CA ILE A 241 12.81 -0.44 -28.24
C ILE A 241 11.84 -0.91 -29.31
N TYR A 242 12.09 -0.55 -30.57
CA TYR A 242 11.25 -0.98 -31.68
C TYR A 242 12.05 -1.68 -32.78
N SER A 243 11.33 -2.40 -33.64
CA SER A 243 11.87 -3.09 -34.81
C SER A 243 11.12 -2.69 -36.08
N LYS A 244 11.87 -2.46 -37.16
CA LYS A 244 11.39 -2.14 -38.50
C LYS A 244 11.96 -3.14 -39.50
N PHE A 245 11.19 -3.49 -40.52
CA PHE A 245 11.73 -4.20 -41.68
C PHE A 245 12.47 -3.21 -42.57
N GLN A 246 13.52 -3.67 -43.27
CA GLN A 246 14.30 -2.79 -44.16
C GLN A 246 13.46 -2.18 -45.29
N THR A 247 12.34 -2.81 -45.64
CA THR A 247 11.45 -2.44 -46.74
C THR A 247 10.28 -1.54 -46.32
N ASN A 248 10.09 -1.30 -45.02
CA ASN A 248 8.94 -0.54 -44.50
C ASN A 248 9.40 0.54 -43.51
N ASN A 249 8.87 1.76 -43.66
CA ASN A 249 9.26 2.89 -42.81
C ASN A 249 8.62 2.82 -41.41
N LEU A 250 7.51 2.10 -41.26
CA LEU A 250 6.81 1.98 -39.98
C LEU A 250 7.29 0.74 -39.18
N PRO A 251 7.49 0.88 -37.85
CA PRO A 251 7.71 -0.25 -36.97
C PRO A 251 6.62 -1.31 -37.09
N HIS A 252 7.04 -2.58 -36.99
CA HIS A 252 6.13 -3.73 -36.94
C HIS A 252 6.03 -4.32 -35.53
N SER A 253 7.00 -4.04 -34.66
CA SER A 253 6.98 -4.46 -33.25
C SER A 253 7.69 -3.44 -32.36
N TYR A 254 7.25 -3.31 -31.11
CA TYR A 254 7.96 -2.57 -30.07
C TYR A 254 7.76 -3.18 -28.69
N VAL A 255 8.62 -2.79 -27.76
CA VAL A 255 8.43 -2.94 -26.32
C VAL A 255 8.74 -1.62 -25.63
N GLN A 256 7.84 -1.16 -24.78
CA GLN A 256 7.92 0.04 -23.96
C GLN A 256 7.96 -0.38 -22.49
N ILE A 257 8.91 0.15 -21.74
CA ILE A 257 8.87 0.20 -20.27
C ILE A 257 8.52 1.63 -19.85
N HIS A 258 7.51 1.75 -18.99
CA HIS A 258 7.06 3.01 -18.41
C HIS A 258 7.85 3.38 -17.18
N ARG A 259 7.84 4.67 -16.86
CA ARG A 259 8.44 5.18 -15.62
C ARG A 259 7.84 4.59 -14.36
N ASP A 260 6.61 4.08 -14.40
CA ASP A 260 5.96 3.42 -13.27
C ASP A 260 6.24 1.89 -13.19
N GLY A 261 7.04 1.36 -14.11
CA GLY A 261 7.35 -0.08 -14.18
C GLY A 261 6.40 -0.90 -15.07
N THR A 262 5.36 -0.30 -15.65
CA THR A 262 4.46 -0.98 -16.58
C THR A 262 5.16 -1.31 -17.89
N ILE A 263 4.99 -2.53 -18.41
CA ILE A 263 5.55 -2.93 -19.71
C ILE A 263 4.41 -3.11 -20.71
N GLU A 264 4.59 -2.55 -21.90
CA GLU A 264 3.74 -2.78 -23.06
C GLU A 264 4.57 -3.30 -24.22
N ALA A 265 4.20 -4.44 -24.78
CA ALA A 265 4.75 -4.93 -26.03
C ALA A 265 3.66 -5.01 -27.10
N LEU A 266 4.02 -4.65 -28.33
CA LEU A 266 3.14 -4.77 -29.49
C LEU A 266 3.89 -5.48 -30.62
N ASP A 267 3.18 -6.35 -31.32
CA ASP A 267 3.69 -6.98 -32.53
C ASP A 267 2.60 -7.12 -33.60
N THR A 268 3.00 -6.98 -34.86
CA THR A 268 2.15 -7.25 -36.03
C THR A 268 2.65 -8.46 -36.81
N GLY A 269 3.93 -8.84 -36.65
CA GLY A 269 4.57 -9.88 -37.46
C GLY A 269 4.00 -11.28 -37.21
N LEU A 270 3.65 -11.61 -35.97
CA LEU A 270 3.03 -12.88 -35.59
C LEU A 270 1.63 -13.08 -36.17
N LEU A 271 0.98 -12.01 -36.64
CA LEU A 271 -0.38 -12.03 -37.19
C LEU A 271 -0.41 -11.78 -38.71
N ASP A 272 0.74 -11.51 -39.34
CA ASP A 272 0.88 -11.20 -40.77
C ASP A 272 0.94 -12.46 -41.66
N GLY A 273 0.35 -13.57 -41.20
CA GLY A 273 0.31 -14.82 -41.96
C GLY A 273 -0.61 -14.76 -43.17
N LEU A 274 -0.29 -15.52 -44.21
CA LEU A 274 -1.14 -15.67 -45.40
C LEU A 274 -2.56 -16.11 -44.99
N ASP A 275 -3.56 -15.56 -45.67
CA ASP A 275 -4.98 -15.84 -45.41
C ASP A 275 -5.43 -15.62 -43.95
N LYS A 276 -4.77 -14.71 -43.23
CA LYS A 276 -5.04 -14.39 -41.81
C LYS A 276 -4.71 -15.54 -40.84
N TYR A 277 -3.75 -16.39 -41.22
CA TYR A 277 -3.25 -17.49 -40.40
C TYR A 277 -2.37 -17.00 -39.24
N ILE A 278 -2.63 -17.52 -38.04
CA ILE A 278 -1.79 -17.37 -36.85
C ILE A 278 -1.08 -18.71 -36.57
N PRO A 279 0.27 -18.78 -36.64
CA PRO A 279 1.02 -20.00 -36.42
C PRO A 279 1.02 -20.41 -34.95
N GLY A 280 0.20 -21.40 -34.59
CA GLY A 280 -0.15 -21.66 -33.19
C GLY A 280 1.02 -21.99 -32.27
N VAL A 281 2.02 -22.74 -32.74
CA VAL A 281 3.23 -23.04 -31.94
C VAL A 281 4.09 -21.79 -31.76
N ALA A 282 4.35 -21.07 -32.86
CA ALA A 282 5.21 -19.89 -32.85
C ALA A 282 4.60 -18.73 -32.05
N PHE A 283 3.28 -18.55 -32.16
CA PHE A 283 2.51 -17.53 -31.45
C PHE A 283 2.67 -17.68 -29.94
N GLU A 284 2.33 -18.86 -29.40
CA GLU A 284 2.39 -19.09 -27.95
C GLU A 284 3.84 -19.09 -27.44
N GLN A 285 4.76 -19.74 -28.16
CA GLN A 285 6.15 -19.84 -27.73
C GLN A 285 6.85 -18.48 -27.69
N LYS A 286 6.67 -17.64 -28.72
CA LYS A 286 7.30 -16.31 -28.76
C LYS A 286 6.75 -15.38 -27.67
N ILE A 287 5.45 -15.47 -27.35
CA ILE A 287 4.85 -14.74 -26.23
C ILE A 287 5.47 -15.18 -24.90
N ILE A 288 5.52 -16.49 -24.62
CA ILE A 288 6.11 -17.02 -23.39
C ILE A 288 7.56 -16.59 -23.26
N MET A 289 8.35 -16.72 -24.32
CA MET A 289 9.77 -16.35 -24.32
C MET A 289 9.96 -14.85 -24.14
N ALA A 290 9.14 -14.01 -24.77
CA ALA A 290 9.24 -12.57 -24.61
C ALA A 290 9.00 -12.15 -23.16
N ILE A 291 8.01 -12.75 -22.51
CA ILE A 291 7.68 -12.46 -21.12
C ILE A 291 8.73 -13.03 -20.18
N GLU A 292 9.03 -14.33 -20.25
CA GLU A 292 9.92 -15.02 -19.29
C GLU A 292 11.38 -14.52 -19.42
N ASN A 293 11.90 -14.34 -20.64
CA ASN A 293 13.32 -14.02 -20.83
C ASN A 293 13.61 -12.52 -20.77
N TYR A 294 12.61 -11.65 -20.99
CA TYR A 294 12.84 -10.21 -21.08
C TYR A 294 11.97 -9.42 -20.10
N SER A 295 10.65 -9.47 -20.21
CA SER A 295 9.77 -8.60 -19.43
C SER A 295 9.80 -8.93 -17.93
N LYS A 296 9.73 -10.22 -17.56
CA LYS A 296 9.82 -10.68 -16.17
C LYS A 296 11.16 -10.30 -15.55
N ASN A 297 12.27 -10.60 -16.25
CA ASN A 297 13.61 -10.23 -15.82
C ASN A 297 13.75 -8.70 -15.62
N ALA A 298 13.15 -7.89 -16.49
CA ALA A 298 13.15 -6.44 -16.33
C ALA A 298 12.40 -6.01 -15.05
N LEU A 299 11.23 -6.60 -14.76
CA LEU A 299 10.50 -6.29 -13.52
C LEU A 299 11.27 -6.74 -12.27
N GLU A 300 11.97 -7.88 -12.32
CA GLU A 300 12.84 -8.35 -11.23
C GLU A 300 14.03 -7.42 -11.00
N MET A 301 14.70 -6.97 -12.06
CA MET A 301 15.82 -6.02 -11.97
C MET A 301 15.42 -4.66 -11.39
N LEU A 302 14.18 -4.23 -11.64
CA LEU A 302 13.60 -3.01 -11.08
C LEU A 302 13.05 -3.19 -9.65
N GLU A 303 13.20 -4.38 -9.06
CA GLU A 303 12.70 -4.75 -7.73
C GLU A 303 11.22 -4.40 -7.54
N ILE A 304 10.41 -4.67 -8.57
CA ILE A 304 8.97 -4.40 -8.57
C ILE A 304 8.27 -5.23 -7.50
N LYS A 305 7.30 -4.65 -6.80
CA LYS A 305 6.45 -5.41 -5.88
C LYS A 305 5.39 -6.21 -6.64
N LEU A 306 5.28 -7.49 -6.28
CA LEU A 306 4.20 -8.36 -6.73
C LEU A 306 2.86 -7.96 -6.07
N PRO A 307 1.70 -8.30 -6.69
CA PRO A 307 1.58 -8.95 -8.00
C PRO A 307 1.75 -8.02 -9.21
N TYR A 308 2.01 -8.63 -10.37
CA TYR A 308 1.72 -8.01 -11.67
C TYR A 308 0.74 -8.87 -12.47
N VAL A 309 -0.06 -8.23 -13.32
CA VAL A 309 -0.92 -8.95 -14.27
C VAL A 309 -0.22 -9.06 -15.62
N ILE A 310 -0.48 -10.15 -16.34
CA ILE A 310 -0.22 -10.29 -17.77
C ILE A 310 -1.57 -10.25 -18.48
N ASN A 311 -1.73 -9.33 -19.42
CA ASN A 311 -2.92 -9.24 -20.26
C ASN A 311 -2.50 -9.26 -21.73
N ILE A 312 -3.17 -10.10 -22.52
CA ILE A 312 -2.91 -10.26 -23.96
C ILE A 312 -4.18 -9.85 -24.70
N THR A 313 -4.04 -8.98 -25.69
CA THR A 313 -5.14 -8.51 -26.53
C THR A 313 -4.74 -8.62 -27.99
N LEU A 314 -5.63 -9.17 -28.80
CA LEU A 314 -5.54 -9.18 -30.25
C LEU A 314 -6.49 -8.11 -30.81
N ILE A 315 -6.02 -7.27 -31.74
CA ILE A 315 -6.80 -6.17 -32.35
C ILE A 315 -6.80 -6.34 -33.86
N ASP A 316 -7.90 -5.98 -34.52
CA ASP A 316 -8.15 -6.12 -35.95
C ASP A 316 -8.02 -7.59 -36.43
N VAL A 317 -8.45 -8.54 -35.58
CA VAL A 317 -8.26 -9.99 -35.77
C VAL A 317 -9.47 -10.73 -36.31
N LYS A 318 -10.55 -10.05 -36.66
CA LYS A 318 -11.70 -10.69 -37.29
C LYS A 318 -11.30 -11.48 -38.54
N GLU A 319 -11.84 -12.68 -38.67
CA GLU A 319 -11.52 -13.71 -39.67
C GLU A 319 -10.10 -14.32 -39.58
N HIS A 320 -9.28 -13.94 -38.60
CA HIS A 320 -8.03 -14.66 -38.35
C HIS A 320 -8.32 -16.01 -37.71
N TYR A 321 -7.38 -16.95 -37.88
CA TYR A 321 -7.49 -18.26 -37.25
C TYR A 321 -6.13 -18.75 -36.75
N ILE A 322 -6.13 -19.36 -35.57
CA ILE A 322 -4.96 -20.07 -35.05
C ILE A 322 -5.03 -21.55 -35.44
N SER A 323 -3.92 -22.09 -35.94
CA SER A 323 -3.83 -23.52 -36.28
C SER A 323 -2.39 -24.02 -36.18
N LEU A 324 -2.24 -25.35 -36.11
CA LEU A 324 -0.94 -26.02 -36.30
C LEU A 324 -0.60 -26.24 -37.78
N ASP A 325 -1.63 -26.26 -38.63
CA ASP A 325 -1.52 -26.43 -40.08
C ASP A 325 -2.36 -25.34 -40.77
N PRO A 326 -1.75 -24.43 -41.54
CA PRO A 326 -2.48 -23.35 -42.21
C PRO A 326 -3.54 -23.86 -43.19
N LYS A 327 -3.41 -25.10 -43.69
CA LYS A 327 -4.36 -25.71 -44.64
C LYS A 327 -5.58 -26.34 -43.96
N LYS A 328 -5.60 -26.42 -42.63
CA LYS A 328 -6.66 -27.08 -41.85
C LYS A 328 -7.19 -26.17 -40.73
N PRO A 329 -7.78 -25.01 -41.07
CA PRO A 329 -8.46 -24.19 -40.07
C PRO A 329 -9.67 -24.95 -39.49
N ILE A 330 -9.84 -24.90 -38.17
CA ILE A 330 -11.04 -25.43 -37.50
C ILE A 330 -12.16 -24.39 -37.54
N GLY A 331 -11.82 -23.13 -37.25
CA GLY A 331 -12.72 -21.99 -37.19
C GLY A 331 -11.92 -20.69 -37.17
N LYS A 332 -12.63 -19.57 -37.24
CA LYS A 332 -12.03 -18.23 -37.27
C LYS A 332 -12.57 -17.39 -36.13
N ILE A 333 -11.75 -16.44 -35.68
CA ILE A 333 -12.12 -15.43 -34.69
C ILE A 333 -13.20 -14.52 -35.30
N THR A 334 -14.30 -14.33 -34.56
CA THR A 334 -15.43 -13.50 -34.98
C THR A 334 -15.34 -12.06 -34.50
N ASP A 335 -14.62 -11.83 -33.41
CA ASP A 335 -14.44 -10.50 -32.81
C ASP A 335 -13.37 -9.69 -33.54
N ASP A 336 -13.59 -8.39 -33.66
CA ASP A 336 -12.57 -7.47 -34.19
C ASP A 336 -11.41 -7.29 -33.20
N ALA A 337 -11.70 -7.31 -31.89
CA ALA A 337 -10.70 -7.33 -30.84
C ALA A 337 -11.00 -8.45 -29.84
N LEU A 338 -10.00 -9.28 -29.55
CA LEU A 338 -10.09 -10.42 -28.65
C LEU A 338 -9.11 -10.23 -27.49
N GLN A 339 -9.64 -9.85 -26.33
CA GLN A 339 -8.88 -9.80 -25.08
C GLN A 339 -8.92 -11.19 -24.42
N LEU A 340 -7.74 -11.76 -24.16
CA LEU A 340 -7.62 -13.06 -23.50
C LEU A 340 -7.80 -12.91 -21.99
N PRO A 341 -8.22 -13.99 -21.28
CA PRO A 341 -8.24 -14.02 -19.83
C PRO A 341 -6.90 -13.55 -19.23
N PRO A 342 -6.92 -12.55 -18.34
CA PRO A 342 -5.70 -12.03 -17.71
C PRO A 342 -5.14 -13.01 -16.67
N VAL A 343 -3.82 -12.99 -16.50
CA VAL A 343 -3.10 -13.89 -15.60
C VAL A 343 -2.38 -13.07 -14.54
N ILE A 344 -2.69 -13.31 -13.26
CA ILE A 344 -2.04 -12.63 -12.14
C ILE A 344 -0.84 -13.45 -11.67
N ILE A 345 0.34 -12.83 -11.64
CA ILE A 345 1.58 -13.42 -11.15
C ILE A 345 1.84 -12.92 -9.73
N ASN A 346 1.80 -13.86 -8.78
CA ASN A 346 2.02 -13.60 -7.34
C ASN A 346 3.36 -14.12 -6.83
N SER A 347 4.19 -14.71 -7.71
CA SER A 347 5.50 -15.25 -7.34
C SER A 347 6.45 -15.20 -8.53
N TRP A 348 7.69 -14.79 -8.29
CA TRP A 348 8.77 -14.82 -9.28
C TRP A 348 9.11 -16.25 -9.74
N GLU A 349 8.80 -17.27 -8.95
CA GLU A 349 8.99 -18.68 -9.33
C GLU A 349 7.87 -19.22 -10.23
N THR A 350 6.87 -18.40 -10.56
CA THR A 350 5.75 -18.82 -11.41
C THR A 350 6.26 -19.13 -12.82
N ASN A 351 5.95 -20.33 -13.32
CA ASN A 351 6.20 -20.71 -14.71
C ASN A 351 5.18 -20.01 -15.63
N ILE A 352 5.64 -19.06 -16.45
CA ILE A 352 4.75 -18.24 -17.28
C ILE A 352 4.04 -19.08 -18.34
N GLY A 353 4.72 -20.06 -18.93
CA GLY A 353 4.13 -20.97 -19.92
C GLY A 353 2.91 -21.72 -19.37
N ARG A 354 2.98 -22.24 -18.15
CA ARG A 354 1.87 -22.89 -17.47
C ARG A 354 0.78 -21.90 -17.07
N ALA A 355 1.18 -20.72 -16.58
CA ALA A 355 0.24 -19.69 -16.12
C ALA A 355 -0.64 -19.13 -17.26
N LEU A 356 -0.09 -19.01 -18.48
CA LEU A 356 -0.80 -18.53 -19.68
C LEU A 356 -1.71 -19.56 -20.35
N LYS A 357 -1.69 -20.83 -19.90
CA LYS A 357 -2.48 -21.90 -20.51
C LYS A 357 -3.97 -21.55 -20.64
N PRO A 358 -4.67 -21.00 -19.62
CA PRO A 358 -6.08 -20.64 -19.76
C PRO A 358 -6.32 -19.55 -20.82
N SER A 359 -5.40 -18.59 -20.95
CA SER A 359 -5.48 -17.52 -21.95
C SER A 359 -5.35 -18.07 -23.36
N PHE A 360 -4.43 -19.00 -23.58
CA PHE A 360 -4.27 -19.65 -24.88
C PHE A 360 -5.41 -20.62 -25.18
N ASP A 361 -5.85 -21.43 -24.21
CA ASP A 361 -7.04 -22.27 -24.39
C ASP A 361 -8.23 -21.43 -24.86
N TYR A 362 -8.43 -20.24 -24.27
CA TYR A 362 -9.49 -19.30 -24.68
C TYR A 362 -9.32 -18.82 -26.13
N LEU A 363 -8.10 -18.49 -26.58
CA LEU A 363 -7.84 -18.15 -27.99
C LEU A 363 -8.22 -19.31 -28.92
N TRP A 364 -7.83 -20.54 -28.58
CA TRP A 364 -8.16 -21.73 -29.35
C TRP A 364 -9.66 -22.04 -29.34
N ASN A 365 -10.36 -21.77 -28.24
CA ASN A 365 -11.82 -21.88 -28.15
C ASN A 365 -12.52 -20.95 -29.15
N ASN A 366 -12.00 -19.73 -29.33
CA ASN A 366 -12.50 -18.78 -30.32
C ASN A 366 -12.23 -19.20 -31.78
N CYS A 367 -11.47 -20.28 -32.01
CA CYS A 367 -11.30 -20.92 -33.31
C CYS A 367 -11.91 -22.35 -33.35
N GLY A 368 -12.74 -22.72 -32.37
CA GLY A 368 -13.46 -24.00 -32.35
C GLY A 368 -12.67 -25.20 -31.81
N SER A 369 -11.45 -25.01 -31.28
CA SER A 369 -10.70 -26.06 -30.59
C SER A 369 -11.02 -26.08 -29.10
N VAL A 370 -11.04 -27.26 -28.47
CA VAL A 370 -11.34 -27.40 -27.03
C VAL A 370 -10.25 -26.79 -26.13
N ARG A 371 -8.99 -26.79 -26.58
CA ARG A 371 -7.82 -26.29 -25.85
C ARG A 371 -6.63 -26.08 -26.78
N SER A 372 -5.58 -25.43 -26.28
CA SER A 372 -4.29 -25.39 -26.97
C SER A 372 -3.67 -26.81 -27.06
N PRO A 373 -3.21 -27.24 -28.24
CA PRO A 373 -2.54 -28.53 -28.43
C PRO A 373 -1.06 -28.53 -27.96
N ASN A 374 -0.52 -27.34 -27.63
CA ASN A 374 0.89 -27.15 -27.31
C ASN A 374 1.25 -27.56 -25.87
N TYR A 375 0.28 -28.04 -25.09
CA TYR A 375 0.50 -28.45 -23.70
C TYR A 375 0.52 -29.97 -23.54
N ASP A 376 1.37 -30.47 -22.65
CA ASP A 376 1.36 -31.88 -22.24
C ASP A 376 0.21 -32.18 -21.26
N LYS A 377 0.12 -33.44 -20.82
CA LYS A 377 -0.92 -33.90 -19.89
C LYS A 377 -0.81 -33.26 -18.49
N ASP A 378 0.38 -32.78 -18.13
CA ASP A 378 0.71 -32.20 -16.83
C ASP A 378 0.56 -30.66 -16.85
N GLY A 379 0.24 -30.10 -18.03
CA GLY A 379 0.00 -28.68 -18.24
C GLY A 379 1.26 -27.88 -18.55
N ASN A 380 2.38 -28.53 -18.91
CA ASN A 380 3.60 -27.85 -19.33
C ASN A 380 3.57 -27.55 -20.83
N PHE A 381 4.12 -26.40 -21.20
CA PHE A 381 4.25 -26.00 -22.61
C PHE A 381 5.33 -26.82 -23.31
N LYS A 382 4.99 -27.42 -24.46
CA LYS A 382 5.91 -28.18 -25.32
C LYS A 382 6.71 -27.21 -26.18
N LYS A 383 7.95 -26.92 -25.79
CA LYS A 383 8.85 -26.07 -26.57
C LYS A 383 9.25 -26.76 -27.88
N ASP A 384 9.20 -26.01 -28.97
CA ASP A 384 9.79 -26.36 -30.26
C ASP A 384 11.20 -25.75 -30.35
N SER A 385 12.22 -26.60 -30.49
CA SER A 385 13.64 -26.17 -30.53
C SER A 385 14.00 -25.31 -31.75
N TYR A 386 13.14 -25.26 -32.78
CA TYR A 386 13.37 -24.47 -34.00
C TYR A 386 12.77 -23.06 -33.93
N ILE A 387 12.08 -22.73 -32.84
CA ILE A 387 11.45 -21.42 -32.64
C ILE A 387 12.21 -20.66 -31.55
N TYR A 388 12.95 -19.64 -31.95
CA TYR A 388 13.79 -18.81 -31.08
C TYR A 388 13.14 -17.47 -30.71
#